data_AF-A0A1M3DTV5-F1
#
_entry.id   AF-A0A1M3DTV5-F1
#
_cell.length_a   1.000
_cell.length_b   1.000
_cell.length_c   1.000
_cell.angle_alpha   90.00
_cell.angle_beta   90.00
_cell.angle_gamma   90.00
#
_symmetry.space_group_name_H-M   'P 1'
#
loop_
_entity.id
_entity.type
_entity.pdbx_description
1 polymer ?
#
loop_
_entity_poly.entity_id
_entity_poly.type
_entity_poly.pdbx_seq_one_letter_code
_entity_poly.pdbx_strand_id
1 'polypeptide(L)'
;MINEQRMNWTIFINPFRAIPDKLLMLLGIISFIIGCYLSYHHQVIYDGIFDVHKHPDILFSQAFTANIVNIVIFSILFFAFGRTINPKIRMIDVLNTALIARIPIYLSVPLIDIPVIKRITENIMSQLDTISQLKLDTADLIALIIFSSVTLLLLVYSITLMVTGFRTASNMKKLQQYVVFAVLIIIAEVIAKWIVSMI
;
A
#
# COMPACT_ATOMS: atom_id res chain seq x y z
N MET A 1 30.75 10.53 26.81
CA MET A 1 29.36 10.12 27.05
C MET A 1 28.48 11.35 26.87
N ILE A 2 28.06 11.63 25.65
CA ILE A 2 26.96 12.57 25.34
C ILE A 2 26.07 11.81 24.37
N ASN A 3 25.01 11.26 24.93
CA ASN A 3 24.00 10.50 24.23
C ASN A 3 23.08 11.53 23.57
N GLU A 4 23.40 11.97 22.35
CA GLU A 4 22.46 12.76 21.55
C GLU A 4 21.30 11.83 21.16
N GLN A 5 20.24 11.84 21.95
CA GLN A 5 18.90 11.43 21.51
C GLN A 5 18.43 12.40 20.42
N ARG A 6 19.00 12.29 19.21
CA ARG A 6 18.39 12.90 18.03
C ARG A 6 17.10 12.15 17.76
N MET A 7 16.00 12.89 17.81
CA MET A 7 14.66 12.38 17.57
C MET A 7 14.63 11.59 16.25
N ASN A 8 14.19 10.34 16.35
CA ASN A 8 14.40 9.26 15.37
C ASN A 8 13.45 9.34 14.15
N TRP A 9 13.17 10.55 13.64
CA TRP A 9 12.23 10.78 12.52
C TRP A 9 12.64 10.05 11.24
N THR A 10 13.92 9.73 11.12
CA THR A 10 14.47 8.87 10.07
C THR A 10 13.83 7.48 10.05
N ILE A 11 13.28 6.99 11.17
CA ILE A 11 12.53 5.72 11.22
C ILE A 11 11.28 5.79 10.34
N PHE A 12 10.55 6.89 10.35
CA PHE A 12 9.33 7.00 9.54
C PHE A 12 9.67 7.09 8.05
N ILE A 13 10.77 7.76 7.69
CA ILE A 13 11.14 7.93 6.28
C ILE A 13 11.89 6.71 5.72
N ASN A 14 12.74 6.08 6.54
CA ASN A 14 13.54 4.92 6.17
C ASN A 14 13.70 3.95 7.35
N PRO A 15 12.63 3.20 7.69
CA PRO A 15 12.67 2.23 8.78
C PRO A 15 13.68 1.11 8.52
N PHE A 16 13.98 0.82 7.25
CA PHE A 16 14.85 -0.25 6.79
C PHE A 16 16.32 -0.10 7.18
N ARG A 17 16.76 1.11 7.54
CA ARG A 17 18.13 1.34 8.06
C ARG A 17 18.22 1.29 9.58
N ALA A 18 17.12 1.61 10.25
CA ALA A 18 17.10 1.83 11.69
C ALA A 18 16.58 0.62 12.47
N ILE A 19 15.71 -0.18 11.85
CA ILE A 19 15.06 -1.33 12.48
C ILE A 19 15.71 -2.63 11.96
N PRO A 20 16.03 -3.60 12.84
CA PRO A 20 16.55 -4.89 12.41
C PRO A 20 15.58 -5.68 11.52
N ASP A 21 16.12 -6.44 10.56
CA ASP A 21 15.33 -7.20 9.56
C ASP A 21 14.25 -8.11 10.17
N LYS A 22 14.56 -8.79 11.29
CA LYS A 22 13.61 -9.69 11.98
C LYS A 22 12.41 -8.93 12.54
N LEU A 23 12.65 -7.72 13.06
CA LEU A 23 11.60 -6.89 13.62
C LEU A 23 10.76 -6.27 12.51
N LEU A 24 11.37 -5.84 11.40
CA LEU A 24 10.64 -5.42 10.19
C LEU A 24 9.73 -6.54 9.67
N MET A 25 10.24 -7.76 9.62
CA MET A 25 9.45 -8.91 9.19
C MET A 25 8.27 -9.17 10.12
N LEU A 26 8.48 -9.13 11.44
CA LEU A 26 7.40 -9.28 12.41
C LEU A 26 6.33 -8.19 12.26
N LEU A 27 6.73 -6.92 12.19
CA LEU A 27 5.82 -5.79 11.99
C LEU A 27 5.04 -5.91 10.67
N GLY A 28 5.72 -6.34 9.61
CA GLY A 28 5.13 -6.58 8.31
C GLY A 28 4.12 -7.75 8.30
N ILE A 29 4.39 -8.83 9.02
CA ILE A 29 3.45 -9.96 9.15
C ILE A 29 2.23 -9.53 9.96
N ILE A 30 2.43 -8.81 11.07
CA ILE A 30 1.32 -8.28 11.87
C ILE A 30 0.45 -7.35 11.02
N SER A 31 1.05 -6.43 10.26
CA SER A 31 0.30 -5.54 9.39
C SER A 31 -0.43 -6.27 8.27
N PHE A 32 0.17 -7.32 7.68
CA PHE A 32 -0.50 -8.18 6.71
C PHE A 32 -1.73 -8.86 7.30
N ILE A 33 -1.65 -9.44 8.49
CA ILE A 33 -2.81 -10.07 9.16
C ILE A 33 -3.91 -9.04 9.42
N ILE A 34 -3.53 -7.85 9.91
CA ILE A 34 -4.46 -6.73 10.11
C ILE A 34 -5.08 -6.31 8.77
N GLY A 35 -4.29 -6.20 7.70
CA GLY A 35 -4.76 -5.86 6.37
C GLY A 35 -5.80 -6.84 5.84
N CYS A 36 -5.55 -8.15 5.97
CA CYS A 36 -6.50 -9.20 5.62
C CYS A 36 -7.80 -9.11 6.45
N TYR A 37 -7.69 -8.86 7.75
CA TYR A 37 -8.86 -8.65 8.62
C TYR A 37 -9.66 -7.42 8.19
N LEU A 38 -9.00 -6.30 7.94
CA LEU A 38 -9.65 -5.06 7.47
C LEU A 38 -10.33 -5.28 6.12
N SER A 39 -9.68 -5.97 5.19
CA SER A 39 -10.24 -6.37 3.89
C SER A 39 -11.61 -7.06 4.09
N TYR A 40 -11.60 -8.14 4.86
CA TYR A 40 -12.79 -8.95 5.14
C TYR A 40 -13.86 -8.16 5.90
N HIS A 41 -13.48 -7.44 6.96
CA HIS A 41 -14.43 -6.69 7.77
C HIS A 41 -15.12 -5.56 6.98
N HIS A 42 -14.36 -4.82 6.17
CA HIS A 42 -14.87 -3.68 5.41
C HIS A 42 -15.41 -4.05 4.03
N GLN A 43 -15.40 -5.34 3.67
CA GLN A 43 -15.86 -5.84 2.37
C GLN A 43 -15.17 -5.12 1.22
N VAL A 44 -13.83 -5.07 1.30
CA VAL A 44 -12.96 -4.51 0.27
C VAL A 44 -11.91 -5.53 -0.12
N ILE A 45 -11.47 -5.50 -1.38
CA ILE A 45 -10.37 -6.31 -1.87
C ILE A 45 -9.20 -5.39 -2.26
N TYR A 46 -8.00 -5.75 -1.82
CA TYR A 46 -6.76 -5.10 -2.28
C TYR A 46 -6.36 -5.78 -3.59
N ASP A 47 -6.99 -5.41 -4.70
CA ASP A 47 -6.78 -6.02 -6.01
C ASP A 47 -5.55 -5.48 -6.74
N GLY A 48 -4.91 -4.41 -6.26
CA GLY A 48 -3.64 -3.94 -6.79
C GLY A 48 -2.56 -3.78 -5.71
N ILE A 49 -1.36 -3.40 -6.16
CA ILE A 49 -0.27 -2.96 -5.27
C ILE A 49 -0.76 -1.75 -4.46
N PHE A 50 -1.48 -0.82 -5.11
CA PHE A 50 -2.07 0.36 -4.48
C PHE A 50 -3.59 0.36 -4.43
N ASP A 51 -4.25 -0.37 -5.33
CA ASP A 51 -5.70 -0.28 -5.48
C ASP A 51 -6.47 -1.09 -4.45
N VAL A 52 -7.61 -0.51 -4.06
CA VAL A 52 -8.56 -1.06 -3.10
C VAL A 52 -9.96 -0.77 -3.59
N HIS A 53 -10.77 -1.81 -3.76
CA HIS A 53 -12.13 -1.69 -4.25
C HIS A 53 -13.12 -2.34 -3.30
N LYS A 54 -14.32 -1.76 -3.17
CA LYS A 54 -15.44 -2.41 -2.48
C LYS A 54 -15.82 -3.65 -3.27
N HIS A 55 -15.83 -4.78 -2.58
CA HIS A 55 -16.26 -6.06 -3.11
C HIS A 55 -17.17 -6.70 -2.05
N PRO A 56 -18.49 -6.66 -2.25
CA PRO A 56 -19.43 -7.28 -1.31
C PRO A 56 -19.19 -8.79 -1.19
N ASP A 57 -19.53 -9.31 -0.01
CA ASP A 57 -19.56 -10.74 0.33
C ASP A 57 -18.25 -11.50 0.10
N ILE A 58 -17.10 -10.84 0.28
CA ILE A 58 -15.81 -11.52 0.15
C ILE A 58 -15.55 -12.48 1.29
N LEU A 59 -14.95 -13.63 0.96
CA LEU A 59 -14.44 -14.56 1.95
C LEU A 59 -13.09 -14.09 2.48
N PHE A 60 -12.77 -14.45 3.73
CA PHE A 60 -11.45 -14.16 4.31
C PHE A 60 -10.31 -14.80 3.49
N SER A 61 -10.55 -15.94 2.83
CA SER A 61 -9.59 -16.58 1.93
C SER A 61 -9.29 -15.71 0.70
N GLN A 62 -10.29 -15.03 0.12
CA GLN A 62 -10.09 -14.11 -1.01
C GLN A 62 -9.30 -12.88 -0.56
N ALA A 63 -9.64 -12.29 0.60
CA ALA A 63 -8.87 -11.22 1.22
C ALA A 63 -7.40 -11.59 1.47
N PHE A 64 -7.16 -12.78 2.03
CA PHE A 64 -5.82 -13.30 2.28
C PHE A 64 -5.05 -13.49 0.96
N THR A 65 -5.71 -14.05 -0.05
CA THR A 65 -5.08 -14.37 -1.33
C THR A 65 -4.74 -13.11 -2.13
N ALA A 66 -5.63 -12.11 -2.14
CA ALA A 66 -5.33 -10.83 -2.78
C ALA A 66 -4.10 -10.14 -2.16
N ASN A 67 -4.01 -10.15 -0.83
CA ASN A 67 -2.86 -9.57 -0.13
C ASN A 67 -1.56 -10.35 -0.36
N ILE A 68 -1.60 -11.69 -0.36
CA ILE A 68 -0.39 -12.49 -0.60
C ILE A 68 0.10 -12.31 -2.03
N VAL A 69 -0.81 -12.23 -3.02
CA VAL A 69 -0.48 -11.98 -4.43
C VAL A 69 0.27 -10.65 -4.55
N ASN A 70 -0.25 -9.57 -3.96
CA ASN A 70 0.40 -8.26 -3.98
C ASN A 70 1.82 -8.28 -3.42
N ILE A 71 2.02 -8.93 -2.28
CA ILE A 71 3.34 -9.03 -1.64
C ILE A 71 4.29 -9.88 -2.48
N VAL A 72 3.83 -11.02 -2.99
CA VAL A 72 4.66 -11.96 -3.74
C VAL A 72 5.06 -11.39 -5.10
N ILE A 73 4.12 -10.80 -5.86
CA ILE A 73 4.40 -10.20 -7.17
C ILE A 73 5.42 -9.08 -7.04
N PHE A 74 5.22 -8.15 -6.09
CA PHE A 74 6.22 -7.13 -5.81
C PHE A 74 7.57 -7.78 -5.45
N SER A 75 7.60 -8.70 -4.48
CA SER A 75 8.85 -9.27 -3.99
C SER A 75 9.65 -9.99 -5.09
N ILE A 76 8.98 -10.77 -5.95
CA ILE A 76 9.64 -11.51 -7.03
C ILE A 76 10.20 -10.55 -8.09
N LEU A 77 9.38 -9.63 -8.60
CA LEU A 77 9.80 -8.70 -9.65
C LEU A 77 10.94 -7.80 -9.19
N PHE A 78 10.81 -7.23 -7.99
CA PHE A 78 11.84 -6.35 -7.43
C PHE A 78 13.09 -7.12 -7.01
N PHE A 79 12.99 -8.36 -6.56
CA PHE A 79 14.19 -9.17 -6.30
C PHE A 79 14.95 -9.48 -7.59
N ALA A 80 14.25 -9.86 -8.66
CA ALA A 80 14.86 -10.11 -9.97
C ALA A 80 15.59 -8.86 -10.50
N PHE A 81 14.94 -7.70 -10.46
CA PHE A 81 15.57 -6.43 -10.83
C PHE A 81 16.70 -6.02 -9.89
N GLY A 82 16.50 -6.17 -8.59
CA GLY A 82 17.52 -5.85 -7.59
C GLY A 82 18.79 -6.68 -7.76
N ARG A 83 18.66 -7.92 -8.24
CA ARG A 83 19.81 -8.80 -8.54
C ARG A 83 20.67 -8.31 -9.70
N THR A 84 20.09 -7.61 -10.68
CA THR A 84 20.87 -6.98 -11.76
C THR A 84 21.63 -5.73 -11.29
N ILE A 85 21.21 -5.11 -10.17
CA ILE A 85 21.88 -3.96 -9.56
C ILE A 85 22.95 -4.41 -8.54
N ASN A 86 22.56 -5.32 -7.65
CA ASN A 86 23.37 -5.81 -6.56
C ASN A 86 23.19 -7.33 -6.41
N PRO A 87 24.17 -8.14 -6.86
CA PRO A 87 24.17 -9.58 -6.68
C PRO A 87 24.24 -10.07 -5.23
N LYS A 88 24.23 -9.19 -4.22
CA LYS A 88 24.16 -9.55 -2.81
C LYS A 88 22.80 -9.23 -2.17
N ILE A 89 21.83 -8.68 -2.91
CA ILE A 89 20.49 -8.34 -2.39
C ILE A 89 19.82 -9.58 -1.78
N ARG A 90 19.31 -9.54 -0.56
CA ARG A 90 18.66 -10.71 0.05
C ARG A 90 17.16 -10.64 -0.20
N MET A 91 16.53 -11.79 -0.49
CA MET A 91 15.08 -11.84 -0.75
C MET A 91 14.28 -11.31 0.44
N ILE A 92 14.73 -11.59 1.66
CA ILE A 92 14.09 -11.11 2.88
C ILE A 92 14.08 -9.57 3.01
N ASP A 93 15.08 -8.87 2.45
CA ASP A 93 15.12 -7.40 2.47
C ASP A 93 14.04 -6.81 1.54
N VAL A 94 13.81 -7.47 0.39
CA VAL A 94 12.76 -7.09 -0.57
C VAL A 94 11.37 -7.45 -0.02
N LEU A 95 11.23 -8.62 0.60
CA LEU A 95 9.99 -9.04 1.24
C LEU A 95 9.60 -8.09 2.38
N ASN A 96 10.56 -7.68 3.21
CA ASN A 96 10.35 -6.66 4.24
C ASN A 96 9.88 -5.33 3.63
N THR A 97 10.47 -4.93 2.49
CA THR A 97 10.02 -3.74 1.76
C THR A 97 8.55 -3.87 1.33
N ALA A 98 8.18 -5.00 0.74
CA ALA A 98 6.81 -5.26 0.29
C ALA A 98 5.80 -5.22 1.45
N LEU A 99 6.11 -5.89 2.57
CA LEU A 99 5.23 -5.95 3.73
C LEU A 99 5.04 -4.59 4.41
N ILE A 100 6.14 -3.87 4.66
CA ILE A 100 6.10 -2.58 5.37
C ILE A 100 5.45 -1.50 4.52
N ALA A 101 5.71 -1.48 3.22
CA ALA A 101 5.11 -0.49 2.32
C ALA A 101 3.59 -0.63 2.17
N ARG A 102 3.00 -1.77 2.56
CA ARG A 102 1.55 -1.98 2.55
C ARG A 102 0.83 -1.38 3.74
N ILE A 103 1.55 -1.08 4.84
CA ILE A 103 0.95 -0.50 6.05
C ILE A 103 0.09 0.74 5.75
N PRO A 104 0.57 1.76 5.00
CA PRO A 104 -0.24 2.94 4.72
C PRO A 104 -1.49 2.63 3.88
N ILE A 105 -1.40 1.65 2.96
CA ILE A 105 -2.55 1.22 2.16
C ILE A 105 -3.60 0.55 3.05
N TYR A 106 -3.20 -0.31 3.99
CA TYR A 106 -4.13 -0.92 4.94
C TYR A 106 -4.82 0.12 5.84
N LEU A 107 -4.10 1.17 6.23
CA LEU A 107 -4.66 2.27 7.02
C LEU A 107 -5.68 3.13 6.26
N SER A 108 -5.73 3.05 4.93
CA SER A 108 -6.69 3.82 4.13
C SER A 108 -8.13 3.27 4.24
N VAL A 109 -8.29 1.97 4.48
CA VAL A 109 -9.59 1.30 4.43
C VAL A 109 -10.57 1.76 5.52
N PRO A 110 -10.18 1.86 6.80
CA PRO A 110 -11.09 2.34 7.84
C PRO A 110 -11.65 3.74 7.58
N LEU A 111 -10.95 4.56 6.78
CA LEU A 111 -11.39 5.91 6.44
C LEU A 111 -12.66 5.92 5.57
N ILE A 112 -12.91 4.85 4.81
CA ILE A 112 -14.07 4.72 3.92
C ILE A 112 -15.37 4.61 4.74
N ASP A 113 -15.29 3.99 5.92
CA ASP A 113 -16.46 3.76 6.77
C ASP A 113 -16.74 4.91 7.76
N ILE A 114 -16.00 6.03 7.65
CA ILE A 114 -16.34 7.26 8.38
C ILE A 114 -17.77 7.67 7.96
N PRO A 115 -18.70 7.93 8.90
CA PRO A 115 -20.12 8.10 8.59
C PRO A 115 -20.41 9.14 7.49
N VAL A 116 -19.66 10.24 7.47
CA VAL A 116 -19.77 11.29 6.45
C VAL A 116 -19.35 10.75 5.07
N ILE A 117 -18.22 10.06 4.97
CA ILE A 117 -17.70 9.50 3.72
C ILE A 117 -18.61 8.40 3.19
N LYS A 118 -19.07 7.52 4.09
CA LYS A 118 -20.01 6.45 3.75
C LYS A 118 -21.32 7.00 3.19
N ARG A 119 -21.94 7.98 3.87
CA ARG A 119 -23.16 8.65 3.39
C ARG A 119 -22.95 9.28 2.01
N ILE A 120 -21.85 10.00 1.81
CA ILE A 120 -21.56 10.65 0.53
C ILE A 120 -21.39 9.59 -0.58
N THR A 121 -20.67 8.51 -0.30
CA THR A 121 -20.44 7.42 -1.26
C THR A 121 -21.75 6.73 -1.62
N GLU A 122 -22.62 6.42 -0.65
CA GLU A 122 -23.94 5.82 -0.89
C GLU A 122 -24.85 6.75 -1.70
N ASN A 123 -24.83 8.06 -1.42
CA ASN A 123 -25.56 9.06 -2.21
C ASN A 123 -25.07 9.14 -3.65
N ILE A 124 -23.75 9.10 -3.87
CA ILE A 124 -23.17 9.07 -5.23
C ILE A 124 -23.58 7.79 -5.95
N MET A 125 -23.42 6.63 -5.30
CA MET A 125 -23.72 5.32 -5.89
C MET A 125 -25.20 5.16 -6.26
N SER A 126 -26.11 5.67 -5.44
CA SER A 126 -27.56 5.61 -5.69
C SER A 126 -28.04 6.55 -6.81
N GLN A 127 -27.20 7.48 -7.27
CA GLN A 127 -27.55 8.50 -8.26
C GLN A 127 -26.66 8.44 -9.51
N LEU A 128 -25.91 7.34 -9.71
CA LEU A 128 -25.00 7.15 -10.84
C LEU A 128 -25.68 7.29 -12.22
N ASP A 129 -26.94 6.87 -12.34
CA ASP A 129 -27.70 6.99 -13.60
C ASP A 129 -28.32 8.39 -13.78
N THR A 130 -28.28 9.23 -12.75
CA THR A 130 -28.87 10.58 -12.75
C THR A 130 -27.91 11.60 -12.12
N ILE A 131 -26.65 11.61 -12.57
CA ILE A 131 -25.58 12.49 -12.06
C ILE A 131 -26.00 13.97 -12.05
N SER A 132 -26.86 14.40 -12.99
CA SER A 132 -27.40 15.76 -13.03
C SER A 132 -28.27 16.14 -11.82
N GLN A 133 -28.71 15.16 -11.03
CA GLN A 133 -29.46 15.35 -9.79
C GLN A 133 -28.61 15.17 -8.53
N LEU A 134 -27.31 14.86 -8.67
CA LEU A 134 -26.40 14.74 -7.55
C LEU A 134 -26.24 16.07 -6.83
N LYS A 135 -26.80 16.15 -5.63
CA LYS A 135 -26.68 17.31 -4.73
C LYS A 135 -25.69 16.98 -3.63
N LEU A 136 -24.46 17.43 -3.81
CA LEU A 136 -23.46 17.50 -2.74
C LEU A 136 -23.48 18.93 -2.19
N ASP A 137 -23.58 19.06 -0.87
CA ASP A 137 -23.42 20.36 -0.24
C ASP A 137 -21.93 20.73 -0.10
N THR A 138 -21.66 21.96 0.34
CA THR A 138 -20.28 22.43 0.55
C THR A 138 -19.53 21.58 1.59
N ALA A 139 -20.22 21.05 2.60
CA ALA A 139 -19.60 20.24 3.65
C ALA A 139 -19.18 18.85 3.13
N ASP A 140 -20.00 18.24 2.26
CA ASP A 140 -19.70 16.99 1.57
C ASP A 140 -18.47 17.14 0.68
N LEU A 141 -18.39 18.25 -0.08
CA LEU A 141 -17.22 18.54 -0.92
C LEU A 141 -15.95 18.74 -0.07
N ILE A 142 -16.03 19.48 1.04
CA ILE A 142 -14.91 19.65 1.97
C ILE A 142 -14.47 18.31 2.54
N ALA A 143 -15.41 17.46 2.96
CA ALA A 143 -15.12 16.13 3.49
C ALA A 143 -14.42 15.24 2.45
N LEU A 144 -14.89 15.25 1.20
CA LEU A 144 -14.26 14.52 0.09
C LEU A 144 -12.84 15.02 -0.20
N ILE A 145 -12.60 16.33 -0.18
CA ILE A 145 -11.26 16.90 -0.38
C ILE A 145 -10.32 16.44 0.73
N ILE A 146 -10.76 16.49 1.99
CA ILE A 146 -9.96 16.04 3.14
C ILE A 146 -9.67 14.54 3.01
N PHE A 147 -10.69 13.72 2.75
CA PHE A 147 -10.53 12.27 2.59
C PHE A 147 -9.57 11.92 1.45
N SER A 148 -9.75 12.55 0.28
CA SER A 148 -8.88 12.34 -0.89
C SER A 148 -7.44 12.78 -0.61
N SER A 149 -7.26 13.88 0.14
CA SER A 149 -5.93 14.36 0.53
C SER A 149 -5.23 13.39 1.48
N VAL A 150 -5.93 12.87 2.49
CA VAL A 150 -5.38 11.91 3.45
C VAL A 150 -5.01 10.59 2.76
N THR A 151 -5.90 10.06 1.92
CA THR A 151 -5.62 8.83 1.15
C THR A 151 -4.46 9.01 0.18
N LEU A 152 -4.35 10.16 -0.49
CA LEU A 152 -3.20 10.50 -1.32
C LEU A 152 -1.89 10.58 -0.51
N LEU A 153 -1.90 11.16 0.69
CA LEU A 153 -0.73 11.19 1.56
C LEU A 153 -0.28 9.78 1.99
N LEU A 154 -1.23 8.88 2.28
CA LEU A 154 -0.92 7.48 2.58
C LEU A 154 -0.30 6.76 1.37
N LEU A 155 -0.82 7.01 0.16
CA LEU A 155 -0.24 6.47 -1.07
C LEU A 155 1.19 6.96 -1.31
N VAL A 156 1.41 8.27 -1.21
CA VAL A 156 2.76 8.87 -1.34
C VAL A 156 3.71 8.28 -0.30
N TYR A 157 3.23 8.06 0.93
CA TYR A 157 4.02 7.44 1.98
C TYR A 157 4.34 5.97 1.68
N SER A 158 3.39 5.20 1.17
CA SER A 158 3.61 3.82 0.70
C SER A 158 4.70 3.77 -0.37
N ILE A 159 4.61 4.62 -1.40
CA ILE A 159 5.62 4.72 -2.47
C ILE A 159 6.98 5.10 -1.89
N THR A 160 7.02 6.04 -0.94
CA THR A 160 8.26 6.45 -0.27
C THR A 160 8.91 5.25 0.44
N LEU A 161 8.14 4.44 1.16
CA LEU A 161 8.62 3.22 1.81
C LEU A 161 9.12 2.18 0.80
N MET A 162 8.43 1.99 -0.33
CA MET A 162 8.88 1.09 -1.39
C MET A 162 10.23 1.54 -1.96
N VAL A 163 10.39 2.82 -2.28
CA VAL A 163 11.62 3.36 -2.83
C VAL A 163 12.76 3.29 -1.81
N THR A 164 12.54 3.69 -0.56
CA THR A 164 13.60 3.69 0.46
C THR A 164 14.00 2.28 0.90
N GLY A 165 13.04 1.37 1.02
CA GLY A 165 13.29 -0.04 1.32
C GLY A 165 14.05 -0.73 0.20
N PHE A 166 13.56 -0.61 -1.04
CA PHE A 166 14.23 -1.22 -2.18
C PHE A 166 15.61 -0.62 -2.42
N ARG A 167 15.77 0.71 -2.27
CA ARG A 167 17.09 1.36 -2.35
C ARG A 167 18.06 0.82 -1.31
N THR A 168 17.59 0.56 -0.10
CA THR A 168 18.42 0.03 0.99
C THR A 168 18.84 -1.42 0.70
N ALA A 169 17.92 -2.24 0.17
CA ALA A 169 18.21 -3.64 -0.20
C ALA A 169 19.12 -3.78 -1.43
N SER A 170 18.86 -3.01 -2.49
CA SER A 170 19.51 -3.15 -3.80
C SER A 170 20.72 -2.22 -4.00
N ASN A 171 20.96 -1.27 -3.09
CA ASN A 171 21.97 -0.21 -3.27
C ASN A 171 21.74 0.62 -4.55
N MET A 172 20.48 0.90 -4.88
CA MET A 172 20.07 1.72 -6.02
C MET A 172 20.62 3.17 -5.92
N LYS A 173 21.27 3.65 -6.98
CA LYS A 173 21.93 4.98 -7.01
C LYS A 173 21.70 5.76 -8.30
N LYS A 174 21.52 5.09 -9.45
CA LYS A 174 21.43 5.75 -10.76
C LYS A 174 19.99 6.11 -11.09
N LEU A 175 19.74 7.26 -11.73
CA LEU A 175 18.39 7.69 -12.14
C LEU A 175 17.68 6.63 -13.00
N GLN A 176 18.40 5.99 -13.92
CA GLN A 176 17.88 4.91 -14.76
C GLN A 176 17.27 3.76 -13.92
N GLN A 177 17.85 3.45 -12.76
CA GLN A 177 17.33 2.40 -11.88
C GLN A 177 16.01 2.83 -11.22
N TYR A 178 15.87 4.11 -10.85
CA TYR A 178 14.61 4.64 -10.33
C TYR A 178 13.51 4.66 -11.41
N VAL A 179 13.86 4.94 -12.66
CA VAL A 179 12.91 4.87 -13.78
C VAL A 179 12.42 3.43 -13.99
N VAL A 180 13.34 2.45 -14.05
CA VAL A 180 12.96 1.03 -14.15
C VAL A 180 12.15 0.58 -12.95
N PHE A 181 12.50 1.04 -11.74
CA PHE A 181 11.73 0.78 -10.53
C PHE A 181 10.27 1.27 -10.66
N ALA A 182 10.06 2.51 -11.13
CA ALA A 182 8.73 3.06 -11.34
C ALA A 182 7.94 2.28 -12.40
N VAL A 183 8.57 1.89 -13.51
CA VAL A 183 7.95 1.04 -14.52
C VAL A 183 7.57 -0.33 -13.95
N LEU A 184 8.43 -0.94 -13.14
CA LEU A 184 8.14 -2.22 -12.50
C LEU A 184 7.00 -2.15 -11.50
N ILE A 185 6.80 -1.01 -10.82
CA ILE A 185 5.62 -0.81 -9.96
C ILE A 185 4.35 -0.91 -10.80
N ILE A 186 4.30 -0.23 -11.95
CA ILE A 186 3.13 -0.24 -12.84
C ILE A 186 2.90 -1.67 -13.39
N ILE A 187 3.97 -2.37 -13.76
CA ILE A 187 3.86 -3.77 -14.20
C ILE A 187 3.33 -4.67 -13.07
N ALA A 188 3.85 -4.50 -11.85
CA ALA A 188 3.40 -5.24 -10.67
C ALA A 188 1.92 -4.98 -10.38
N GLU A 189 1.47 -3.73 -10.48
CA GLU A 189 0.07 -3.31 -10.34
C GLU A 189 -0.84 -4.05 -11.33
N VAL A 190 -0.48 -4.06 -12.62
CA VAL A 190 -1.26 -4.73 -13.66
C VAL A 190 -1.30 -6.25 -13.47
N ILE A 191 -0.15 -6.88 -13.18
CA ILE A 191 -0.08 -8.32 -12.96
C ILE A 191 -0.89 -8.72 -11.73
N ALA A 192 -0.76 -7.98 -10.64
CA ALA A 192 -1.51 -8.25 -9.42
C ALA A 192 -3.02 -8.16 -9.64
N LYS A 193 -3.50 -7.08 -10.25
CA LYS A 193 -4.91 -6.91 -10.63
C LYS A 193 -5.44 -8.04 -11.48
N TRP A 194 -4.67 -8.43 -12.49
CA TRP A 194 -5.07 -9.51 -13.36
C TRP A 194 -5.21 -10.83 -12.59
N ILE A 195 -4.25 -11.18 -11.73
CA ILE A 195 -4.32 -12.40 -10.91
C ILE A 195 -5.49 -12.33 -9.91
N VAL A 196 -5.65 -11.21 -9.20
CA VAL A 196 -6.71 -11.08 -8.20
C VAL A 196 -8.09 -11.10 -8.82
N SER A 197 -8.26 -10.58 -10.04
CA SER A 197 -9.53 -10.62 -10.77
C SER A 197 -10.03 -12.05 -11.11
N MET A 198 -9.19 -13.07 -10.96
CA MET A 198 -9.55 -14.47 -11.18
C MET A 198 -10.10 -15.17 -9.93
N ILE A 199 -10.17 -14.48 -8.80
CA ILE A 199 -10.49 -15.02 -7.47
C ILE A 199 -11.79 -14.40 -6.97
#